data_AF-A0A4Y8D3J3-F1
#
_entry.id   AF-A0A4Y8D3J3-F1
#
_cell.length_a   1.000
_cell.length_b   1.000
_cell.length_c   1.000
_cell.angle_alpha   90.00
_cell.angle_beta   90.00
_cell.angle_gamma   90.00
#
_symmetry.space_group_name_H-M   'P 1'
#
loop_
_entity.id
_entity.type
_entity.pdbx_description
1 polymer ?
#
loop_
_entity_poly.entity_id
_entity_poly.type
_entity_poly.pdbx_seq_one_letter_code
_entity_poly.pdbx_strand_id
1 'polypeptide(L)'
;MGEVEEGNILFHYTAGKNRTFAVAALILAFFGTSAEKIAPDYALTRIETEAHRERLLQGMLKWVGEKDLKQPELEDLSSAKGENIIAFLNSMDVEWGSDAEYIVLL
;
A
#
# COMPACT_ATOMS: atom_id res chain seq x y z
N MET A 1 24.40 20.21 14.69
CA MET A 1 23.68 19.16 13.97
C MET A 1 23.73 17.93 14.86
N GLY A 2 22.58 17.45 15.34
CA GLY A 2 22.53 16.26 16.20
C GLY A 2 22.99 15.02 15.44
N GLU A 3 23.58 14.07 16.15
CA GLU A 3 23.89 12.75 15.60
C GLU A 3 22.61 12.11 15.05
N VAL A 4 22.67 11.63 13.81
CA VAL A 4 21.59 10.84 13.22
C VAL A 4 21.77 9.42 13.77
N GLU A 5 20.87 8.95 14.64
CA GLU A 5 20.83 7.54 15.01
C GLU A 5 20.48 6.71 13.78
N GLU A 6 21.38 5.82 13.37
CA GLU A 6 21.10 4.80 12.37
C GLU A 6 20.05 3.82 12.92
N GLY A 7 19.01 3.53 12.15
CA GLY A 7 17.94 2.64 12.56
C GLY A 7 17.11 2.12 11.38
N ASN A 8 16.50 0.95 11.56
CA ASN A 8 15.58 0.37 10.59
C ASN A 8 14.14 0.81 10.92
N ILE A 9 13.35 1.09 9.89
CA ILE A 9 11.94 1.49 10.03
C ILE A 9 11.04 0.35 9.55
N LEU A 10 10.14 -0.11 10.42
CA LEU A 10 9.03 -1.00 10.06
C LEU A 10 7.72 -0.22 10.22
N PHE A 11 6.99 -0.05 9.12
CA PHE A 11 5.62 0.46 9.13
C PHE A 11 4.68 -0.59 8.53
N HIS A 12 3.53 -0.78 9.16
CA HIS A 12 2.55 -1.75 8.68
C HIS A 12 1.12 -1.28 8.94
N TYR A 13 0.20 -1.86 8.19
CA TYR A 13 -1.24 -1.85 8.44
C TYR A 13 -1.72 -3.30 8.53
N THR A 14 -3.02 -3.56 8.57
CA THR A 14 -3.59 -4.90 8.79
C THR A 14 -2.97 -6.00 7.94
N ALA A 15 -2.97 -5.83 6.62
CA ALA A 15 -2.47 -6.83 5.67
C ALA A 15 -1.18 -6.39 4.94
N GLY A 16 -0.58 -5.26 5.35
CA GLY A 16 0.61 -4.72 4.68
C GLY A 16 0.41 -4.24 3.24
N LYS A 17 -0.84 -4.19 2.73
CA LYS A 17 -1.17 -3.83 1.35
C LYS A 17 -1.48 -2.34 1.17
N ASN A 18 -2.75 -1.93 1.25
CA ASN A 18 -3.20 -0.60 0.81
C ASN A 18 -2.48 0.58 1.48
N ARG A 19 -2.69 0.80 2.79
CA ARG A 19 -2.14 1.98 3.49
C ARG A 19 -0.63 1.90 3.68
N THR A 20 -0.10 0.70 3.92
CA THR A 20 1.34 0.47 3.99
C THR A 20 2.01 0.83 2.67
N PHE A 21 1.47 0.35 1.56
CA PHE A 21 2.10 0.58 0.27
C PHE A 21 1.89 2.00 -0.26
N ALA A 22 0.80 2.68 0.11
CA ALA A 22 0.66 4.11 -0.17
C ALA A 22 1.83 4.91 0.45
N VAL A 23 2.17 4.64 1.71
CA VAL A 23 3.31 5.29 2.38
C VAL A 23 4.64 4.88 1.72
N ALA A 24 4.84 3.60 1.43
CA ALA A 24 6.05 3.12 0.76
C ALA A 24 6.25 3.77 -0.62
N ALA A 25 5.18 3.86 -1.42
CA ALA A 25 5.20 4.46 -2.74
C ALA A 25 5.52 5.96 -2.68
N LEU A 26 4.96 6.69 -1.71
CA LEU A 26 5.31 8.10 -1.50
C LEU A 26 6.78 8.28 -1.13
N ILE A 27 7.32 7.45 -0.24
CA ILE A 27 8.74 7.47 0.11
C ILE A 27 9.61 7.19 -1.13
N LEU A 28 9.27 6.16 -1.91
CA LEU A 28 10.03 5.82 -3.12
C LEU A 28 9.95 6.92 -4.19
N ALA A 29 8.77 7.51 -4.40
CA ALA A 29 8.56 8.61 -5.33
C ALA A 29 9.32 9.87 -4.88
N PHE A 30 9.35 10.16 -3.58
CA PHE A 30 10.16 11.25 -3.00
C PHE A 30 11.64 11.13 -3.36
N PHE A 31 12.18 9.90 -3.32
CA PHE A 31 13.55 9.60 -3.73
C PHE A 31 13.72 9.46 -5.25
N GLY A 32 12.73 9.83 -6.06
CA GLY A 32 12.80 9.84 -7.52
C GLY A 32 12.58 8.48 -8.20
N THR A 33 11.99 7.51 -7.50
CA THR A 33 11.62 6.22 -8.11
C THR A 33 10.38 6.39 -8.97
N SER A 34 10.43 5.93 -10.22
CA SER A 34 9.31 6.06 -11.15
C SER A 34 8.15 5.09 -10.84
N ALA A 35 6.94 5.45 -11.23
CA ALA A 35 5.75 4.62 -11.04
C ALA A 35 5.89 3.22 -11.69
N GLU A 36 6.62 3.11 -12.81
CA GLU A 36 6.88 1.84 -13.50
C GLU A 36 7.74 0.88 -12.67
N LYS A 37 8.52 1.40 -11.71
CA LYS A 37 9.32 0.59 -10.76
C LYS A 37 8.56 0.31 -9.46
N ILE A 38 7.72 1.25 -9.02
CA ILE A 38 6.90 1.10 -7.81
C ILE A 38 5.76 0.09 -8.02
N ALA A 39 5.13 0.08 -9.20
CA ALA A 39 3.98 -0.78 -9.45
C ALA A 39 4.27 -2.29 -9.42
N PRO A 40 5.38 -2.79 -10.00
CA PRO A 40 5.80 -4.17 -9.85
C PRO A 40 6.10 -4.54 -8.39
N ASP A 41 6.72 -3.65 -7.62
CA ASP A 41 7.00 -3.86 -6.20
C ASP A 41 5.70 -4.00 -5.39
N TYR A 42 4.69 -3.17 -5.68
CA TYR A 42 3.35 -3.31 -5.09
C TYR A 42 2.74 -4.67 -5.38
N ALA A 43 2.82 -5.11 -6.63
CA ALA A 43 2.24 -6.36 -7.08
C ALA A 43 2.87 -7.58 -6.39
N LEU A 44 4.11 -7.49 -5.90
CA LEU A 44 4.74 -8.56 -5.12
C LEU A 44 4.04 -8.81 -3.77
N THR A 45 3.32 -7.82 -3.22
CA THR A 45 2.49 -8.01 -2.01
C THR A 45 1.50 -9.16 -2.19
N ARG A 46 1.09 -9.43 -3.43
CA ARG A 46 0.20 -10.52 -3.79
C ARG A 46 0.72 -11.89 -3.36
N ILE A 47 2.05 -12.09 -3.36
CA ILE A 47 2.69 -13.37 -3.00
C ILE A 47 2.24 -13.80 -1.60
N GLU A 48 2.27 -12.87 -0.64
CA GLU A 48 1.87 -13.13 0.74
C GLU A 48 0.35 -13.04 0.94
N THR A 49 -0.31 -12.05 0.31
CA THR A 49 -1.75 -11.84 0.54
C THR A 49 -2.63 -12.92 -0.10
N GLU A 50 -2.22 -13.50 -1.23
CA GLU A 50 -2.95 -14.61 -1.83
C GLU A 50 -2.74 -15.91 -1.07
N ALA A 51 -1.50 -16.19 -0.65
CA ALA A 51 -1.19 -17.38 0.16
C ALA A 51 -1.95 -17.40 1.49
N HIS A 52 -2.24 -16.23 2.06
CA HIS A 52 -2.93 -16.07 3.33
C HIS A 52 -4.34 -15.48 3.20
N ARG A 53 -4.92 -15.48 1.99
CA ARG A 53 -6.21 -14.84 1.68
C ARG A 53 -7.33 -15.21 2.66
N GLU A 54 -7.56 -16.50 2.87
CA GLU A 54 -8.62 -16.99 3.75
C GLU A 54 -8.48 -16.44 5.17
N ARG A 55 -7.27 -16.49 5.73
CA ARG A 55 -6.97 -15.97 7.07
C ARG A 55 -7.18 -14.45 7.14
N LEU A 56 -6.76 -13.72 6.11
CA LEU A 56 -6.93 -12.27 6.04
C LEU A 56 -8.42 -11.89 5.96
N LEU A 57 -9.18 -12.56 5.10
CA LEU A 57 -10.62 -12.32 4.95
C LEU A 57 -11.40 -12.68 6.22
N GLN A 58 -11.10 -13.81 6.87
CA GLN A 58 -11.69 -14.16 8.16
C GLN A 58 -11.40 -13.11 9.23
N GLY A 59 -10.19 -12.55 9.26
CA GLY A 59 -9.82 -11.46 10.16
C GLY A 59 -10.65 -10.20 9.89
N MET A 60 -10.83 -9.84 8.61
CA MET A 60 -11.62 -8.68 8.20
C MET A 60 -13.11 -8.86 8.52
N LEU A 61 -13.70 -10.02 8.22
CA LEU A 61 -15.11 -10.33 8.52
C LEU A 61 -15.44 -10.17 10.00
N LYS A 62 -14.56 -10.65 10.89
CA LYS A 62 -14.67 -10.44 12.33
C LYS A 62 -14.69 -8.96 12.71
N TRP A 63 -13.96 -8.13 11.97
CA TRP A 63 -13.84 -6.70 12.24
C TRP A 63 -15.07 -5.91 11.77
N VAL A 64 -15.65 -6.29 10.62
CA VAL A 64 -16.85 -5.63 10.06
C VAL A 64 -18.18 -6.22 10.57
N GLY A 65 -18.12 -7.28 11.37
CA GLY A 65 -19.33 -7.94 11.92
C GLY A 65 -20.05 -8.85 10.94
N GLU A 66 -19.43 -9.16 9.80
CA GLU A 66 -19.97 -10.04 8.76
C GLU A 66 -19.57 -11.50 8.98
N LYS A 67 -20.33 -12.42 8.37
CA LYS A 67 -20.18 -13.87 8.62
C LYS A 67 -19.88 -14.71 7.38
N ASP A 68 -20.00 -14.15 6.18
CA ASP A 68 -19.87 -14.91 4.93
C ASP A 68 -18.68 -14.44 4.08
N LEU A 69 -17.87 -15.40 3.65
CA LEU A 69 -16.70 -15.22 2.80
C LEU A 69 -17.04 -15.20 1.30
N LYS A 70 -18.30 -15.49 0.93
CA LYS A 70 -18.74 -15.65 -0.46
C LYS A 70 -19.17 -14.35 -1.15
N GLN A 71 -18.91 -13.20 -0.53
CA GLN A 71 -19.24 -11.91 -1.13
C GLN A 71 -18.25 -11.56 -2.26
N PRO A 72 -18.70 -11.25 -3.48
CA PRO A 72 -17.84 -10.85 -4.59
C PRO A 72 -16.90 -9.70 -4.26
N GLU A 73 -17.34 -8.80 -3.37
CA GLU A 73 -16.59 -7.64 -2.88
C GLU A 73 -15.32 -8.04 -2.12
N LEU A 74 -15.26 -9.26 -1.58
CA LEU A 74 -14.09 -9.79 -0.85
C LEU A 74 -12.97 -10.26 -1.79
N GLU A 75 -13.25 -10.58 -3.05
CA GLU A 75 -12.23 -11.05 -3.99
C GLU A 75 -11.16 -9.97 -4.24
N ASP A 76 -11.58 -8.71 -4.31
CA ASP A 76 -10.71 -7.58 -4.59
C ASP A 76 -9.98 -7.06 -3.33
N LEU A 77 -10.50 -7.37 -2.13
CA LEU A 77 -9.85 -6.99 -0.87
C LEU A 77 -8.45 -7.60 -0.70
N SER A 78 -8.22 -8.78 -1.28
CA SER A 78 -6.90 -9.44 -1.29
C SER A 78 -6.11 -9.26 -2.59
N SER A 79 -6.62 -8.53 -3.58
CA SER A 79 -5.91 -8.31 -4.85
C SER A 79 -4.84 -7.20 -4.72
N ALA A 80 -3.60 -7.43 -5.17
CA ALA A 80 -2.55 -6.41 -5.22
C ALA A 80 -2.21 -6.10 -6.69
N LYS A 81 -3.06 -5.29 -7.31
CA LYS A 81 -3.00 -4.90 -8.73
C LYS A 81 -2.15 -3.64 -8.91
N GLY A 82 -1.10 -3.69 -9.73
CA GLY A 82 -0.20 -2.55 -9.98
C GLY A 82 -0.94 -1.27 -10.40
N GLU A 83 -2.07 -1.42 -11.09
CA GLU A 83 -2.96 -0.34 -11.51
C GLU A 83 -3.47 0.49 -10.33
N ASN A 84 -3.68 -0.12 -9.16
CA ASN A 84 -4.19 0.60 -7.99
C ASN A 84 -3.15 1.60 -7.46
N ILE A 85 -1.86 1.25 -7.47
CA ILE A 85 -0.82 2.16 -6.99
C ILE A 85 -0.50 3.24 -8.03
N ILE A 86 -0.59 2.91 -9.33
CA ILE A 86 -0.47 3.89 -10.40
C ILE A 86 -1.61 4.92 -10.30
N ALA A 87 -2.85 4.47 -10.11
CA ALA A 87 -3.99 5.36 -9.94
C ALA A 87 -3.83 6.29 -8.72
N PHE A 88 -3.28 5.76 -7.62
CA PHE A 88 -2.97 6.55 -6.43
C PHE A 88 -1.90 7.62 -6.71
N LEU A 89 -0.76 7.25 -7.31
CA LEU A 89 0.30 8.21 -7.63
C LEU A 89 -0.20 9.30 -8.60
N ASN A 90 -0.96 8.92 -9.63
CA ASN A 90 -1.56 9.87 -10.55
C ASN A 90 -2.54 10.82 -9.84
N SER A 91 -3.33 10.33 -8.87
CA SER A 91 -4.20 11.22 -8.08
C SER A 91 -3.40 12.21 -7.23
N MET A 92 -2.24 11.79 -6.72
CA MET A 92 -1.35 12.68 -5.99
C MET A 92 -0.80 13.78 -6.89
N ASP A 93 -0.34 13.43 -8.09
CA ASP A 93 0.17 14.40 -9.07
C ASP A 93 -0.90 15.39 -9.52
N VAL A 94 -2.15 14.93 -9.67
CA VAL A 94 -3.28 15.79 -10.05
C VAL A 94 -3.64 16.79 -8.95
N GLU A 95 -3.61 16.37 -7.68
CA GLU A 95 -4.06 17.19 -6.56
C GLU A 95 -2.96 18.12 -6.02
N TRP A 96 -1.70 17.67 -6.03
CA TRP A 96 -0.58 18.40 -5.41
C TRP A 96 0.57 18.75 -6.37
N GLY A 97 0.51 18.32 -7.64
CA GLY A 97 1.57 18.53 -8.61
C GLY A 97 2.70 17.49 -8.50
N SER A 98 3.47 17.34 -9.57
CA SER A 98 4.57 16.37 -9.67
C SER A 98 5.87 16.83 -8.99
N ASP A 99 5.90 18.04 -8.45
CA ASP A 99 7.10 18.62 -7.86
C ASP A 99 7.26 18.09 -6.44
N ALA A 100 8.43 17.48 -6.16
CA ALA A 100 8.74 16.74 -4.93
C ALA A 100 8.70 17.56 -3.62
N GLU A 101 8.23 18.80 -3.65
CA GLU A 101 8.14 19.71 -2.50
C GLU A 101 7.01 19.34 -1.52
N TYR A 102 6.02 18.52 -1.90
CA TYR A 102 4.77 18.39 -1.14
C TYR A 102 4.58 17.13 -0.27
N ILE A 103 5.63 16.34 -0.01
CA ILE A 103 5.53 15.27 1.00
C ILE A 103 5.74 15.90 2.40
N VAL A 104 4.72 16.59 2.90
CA VAL A 104 4.59 16.91 4.31
C VAL A 104 3.96 15.70 5.00
N LEU A 105 4.80 14.89 5.67
CA LEU A 105 4.34 13.78 6.50
C LEU A 105 3.53 14.37 7.67
N LEU A 106 2.20 14.24 7.60
CA LEU A 106 1.26 14.54 8.69
C LEU A 106 1.43 13.57 9.87
#